data_AF-A0A4R4ZJY7-F1
#
_entry.id   AF-A0A4R4ZJY7-F1
#
_cell.length_a   1.000
_cell.length_b   1.000
_cell.length_c   1.000
_cell.angle_alpha   90.00
_cell.angle_beta   90.00
_cell.angle_gamma   90.00
#
_symmetry.space_group_name_H-M   'P 1'
#
loop_
_entity.id
_entity.type
_entity.pdbx_description
1 polymer ?
#
loop_
_entity_poly.entity_id
_entity_poly.type
_entity_poly.pdbx_seq_one_letter_code
_entity_poly.pdbx_strand_id
1 'polypeptide(L)'
;ARLTEVLVHHADLDAGFTHRDWPAGFTTRMLASVTASYARRDNAPDLRLRATDTGEEHGQGDHLVTGPATSLLAWLMGRTQGADLTATDNITLPFLY
;
A
#
# COMPACT_ATOMS: atom_id res chain seq x y z
N ALA A 1 19.41 -4.83 5.07
CA ALA A 1 18.92 -4.02 3.94
C ALA A 1 19.50 -4.55 2.63
N ARG A 2 18.93 -5.63 2.08
CA ARG A 2 19.32 -6.17 0.76
C ARG A 2 18.14 -6.80 0.02
N LEU A 3 17.22 -7.44 0.75
CA LEU A 3 15.96 -7.95 0.18
C LEU A 3 15.02 -6.83 -0.27
N THR A 4 14.89 -5.75 0.49
CA THR A 4 13.99 -4.63 0.14
C THR A 4 14.43 -3.92 -1.13
N GLU A 5 15.74 -3.71 -1.32
CA GLU A 5 16.28 -3.04 -2.51
C GLU A 5 16.11 -3.88 -3.77
N VAL A 6 16.32 -5.20 -3.69
CA VAL A 6 16.15 -6.11 -4.84
C VAL A 6 14.68 -6.30 -5.21
N LEU A 7 13.77 -6.34 -4.22
CA LEU A 7 12.33 -6.47 -4.46
C LEU A 7 11.70 -5.17 -4.96
N VAL A 8 12.21 -4.00 -4.54
CA VAL A 8 11.83 -2.71 -5.10
C VAL A 8 12.43 -2.52 -6.51
N HIS A 9 13.66 -2.98 -6.78
CA HIS A 9 14.25 -2.91 -8.13
C HIS A 9 13.63 -3.87 -9.14
N HIS A 10 13.02 -5.00 -8.72
CA HIS A 10 12.27 -5.84 -9.66
C HIS A 10 10.92 -5.24 -10.07
N ALA A 11 10.35 -4.35 -9.26
CA ALA A 11 9.10 -3.65 -9.56
C ALA A 11 9.29 -2.43 -10.50
N ASP A 12 10.52 -2.11 -10.90
CA ASP A 12 10.85 -0.95 -11.74
C ASP A 12 11.35 -1.34 -13.15
N LEU A 13 11.51 -2.65 -13.42
CA LEU A 13 11.73 -3.16 -14.77
C LEU A 13 10.36 -3.35 -15.44
N ASP A 14 9.93 -2.33 -16.17
CA ASP A 14 8.71 -2.26 -16.99
C ASP A 14 8.71 -3.35 -18.10
N ALA A 15 8.55 -4.61 -17.68
CA ALA A 15 8.44 -5.79 -18.52
C ALA A 15 7.09 -6.49 -18.31
N GLY A 16 6.03 -5.70 -18.04
CA GLY A 16 4.70 -6.22 -17.71
C GLY A 16 4.51 -6.68 -16.27
N PHE A 17 5.48 -6.40 -15.39
CA PHE A 17 5.40 -6.72 -13.96
C PHE A 17 4.50 -5.71 -13.26
N THR A 18 3.33 -6.16 -12.80
CA THR A 18 2.34 -5.30 -12.13
C THR A 18 2.41 -5.48 -10.61
N HIS A 19 1.72 -4.61 -9.87
CA HIS A 19 1.56 -4.80 -8.42
C HIS A 19 0.92 -6.16 -8.06
N ARG A 20 0.16 -6.75 -8.99
CA ARG A 20 -0.46 -8.08 -8.80
C ARG A 20 0.56 -9.21 -8.76
N ASP A 21 1.77 -8.98 -9.27
CA ASP A 21 2.87 -9.93 -9.30
C ASP A 21 3.76 -9.85 -8.06
N TRP A 22 3.47 -8.94 -7.11
CA TRP A 22 4.23 -8.83 -5.88
C TRP A 22 4.07 -10.06 -4.98
N PRO A 23 5.17 -10.63 -4.45
CA PRO A 23 5.10 -11.73 -3.50
C PRO A 23 4.29 -11.34 -2.25
N ALA A 24 3.38 -12.21 -1.81
CA ALA A 24 2.50 -11.92 -0.65
C ALA A 24 3.29 -11.46 0.60
N GLY A 25 4.38 -12.15 0.95
CA GLY A 25 5.20 -11.78 2.11
C GLY A 25 5.92 -10.42 1.95
N PHE A 26 6.23 -10.00 0.72
CA PHE A 26 6.74 -8.66 0.46
C PHE A 26 5.62 -7.63 0.64
N THR A 27 4.46 -7.87 0.03
CA THR A 27 3.29 -7.00 0.11
C THR A 27 2.88 -6.75 1.56
N THR A 28 2.68 -7.80 2.37
CA THR A 28 2.32 -7.67 3.79
C THR A 28 3.34 -6.84 4.56
N ARG A 29 4.64 -7.12 4.40
CA ARG A 29 5.70 -6.39 5.11
C ARG A 29 5.76 -4.92 4.71
N MET A 30 5.66 -4.63 3.43
CA MET A 30 5.69 -3.27 2.90
C MET A 30 4.43 -2.50 3.28
N LEU A 31 3.26 -3.14 3.23
CA LEU A 31 1.98 -2.54 3.61
C LEU A 31 2.01 -2.09 5.08
N ALA A 32 2.49 -2.95 5.99
CA ALA A 32 2.69 -2.57 7.39
C ALA A 32 3.70 -1.40 7.54
N SER A 33 4.83 -1.44 6.83
CA SER A 33 5.87 -0.41 6.93
C SER A 33 5.41 0.95 6.40
N VAL A 34 4.71 0.97 5.27
CA VAL A 34 4.20 2.20 4.63
C VAL A 34 3.07 2.79 5.46
N THR A 35 2.13 1.97 5.92
CA THR A 35 1.04 2.40 6.81
C THR A 35 1.59 3.03 8.09
N ALA A 36 2.57 2.39 8.73
CA ALA A 36 3.24 2.95 9.91
C ALA A 36 3.97 4.28 9.60
N SER A 37 4.42 4.48 8.36
CA SER A 37 5.10 5.72 7.95
C SER A 37 4.14 6.88 7.71
N TYR A 38 2.92 6.60 7.26
CA TYR A 38 1.84 7.59 7.24
C TYR A 38 1.38 7.94 8.68
N ALA A 39 1.20 6.94 9.55
CA ALA A 39 0.78 7.18 10.94
C ALA A 39 1.76 8.04 11.76
N ARG A 40 3.02 8.19 11.33
CA ARG A 40 4.02 9.07 11.98
C ARG A 40 4.03 10.51 11.43
N ARG A 41 3.23 10.82 10.42
CA ARG A 41 3.16 12.14 9.79
C ARG A 41 1.92 12.89 10.26
N ASP A 42 2.10 14.08 10.81
CA ASP A 42 0.99 14.95 11.25
C ASP A 42 0.04 15.39 10.12
N ASN A 43 0.50 15.35 8.86
CA ASN A 43 -0.28 15.74 7.69
C ASN A 43 -0.84 14.56 6.88
N ALA A 44 -0.72 13.34 7.39
CA ALA A 44 -1.30 12.16 6.77
C ALA A 44 -2.69 11.89 7.35
N PRO A 45 -3.66 11.46 6.53
CA PRO A 45 -4.93 10.97 7.05
C PRO A 45 -4.69 9.74 7.93
N ASP A 46 -5.47 9.60 8.99
CA ASP A 46 -5.45 8.39 9.81
C ASP A 46 -6.20 7.28 9.08
N LEU A 47 -5.44 6.36 8.51
CA LEU A 47 -5.95 5.31 7.63
C LEU A 47 -6.02 3.98 8.37
N ARG A 48 -7.07 3.24 8.08
CA ARG A 48 -7.21 1.82 8.36
C ARG A 48 -7.34 1.09 7.05
N LEU A 49 -6.50 0.09 6.82
CA LEU A 49 -6.48 -0.68 5.58
C LEU A 49 -6.90 -2.10 5.89
N ARG A 50 -7.78 -2.68 5.08
CA ARG A 50 -8.17 -4.08 5.19
C ARG A 50 -8.01 -4.82 3.89
N ALA A 51 -7.10 -5.78 3.89
CA ALA A 51 -6.86 -6.69 2.78
C ALA A 51 -8.03 -7.67 2.64
N THR A 52 -8.71 -7.68 1.50
CA THR A 52 -9.86 -8.55 1.26
C THR A 52 -9.46 -10.00 0.93
N ASP A 53 -8.24 -10.19 0.46
CA ASP A 53 -7.66 -11.47 0.05
C ASP A 53 -6.99 -12.22 1.21
N THR A 54 -6.29 -11.50 2.10
CA THR A 54 -5.63 -12.12 3.28
C THR A 54 -6.41 -11.92 4.59
N GLY A 55 -7.34 -10.96 4.63
CA GLY A 55 -8.06 -10.57 5.84
C GLY A 55 -7.22 -9.71 6.80
N GLU A 56 -5.99 -9.34 6.42
CA GLU A 56 -5.09 -8.54 7.25
C GLU A 56 -5.59 -7.09 7.37
N GLU A 57 -5.39 -6.51 8.56
CA GLU A 57 -5.71 -5.12 8.85
C GLU A 57 -4.46 -4.35 9.27
N HIS A 58 -4.31 -3.13 8.76
CA HIS A 58 -3.19 -2.25 9.07
C HIS A 58 -3.67 -0.84 9.39
N GLY A 59 -3.00 -0.19 10.34
CA GLY A 59 -3.40 1.14 10.80
C GLY A 59 -4.58 1.09 11.77
N GLN A 60 -4.84 2.21 12.42
CA GLN A 60 -5.88 2.30 13.47
C GLN A 60 -6.88 3.43 13.20
N GLY A 61 -6.72 4.17 12.11
CA GLY A 61 -7.54 5.32 11.82
C GLY A 61 -9.01 5.02 11.55
N ASP A 62 -9.76 6.10 11.44
CA ASP A 62 -11.20 6.08 11.20
C ASP A 62 -11.55 5.85 9.73
N HIS A 63 -10.62 6.17 8.82
CA HIS A 63 -10.82 5.98 7.38
C HIS A 63 -10.45 4.57 6.95
N LEU A 64 -11.45 3.70 6.85
CA LEU A 64 -11.29 2.32 6.37
C LEU A 64 -11.26 2.26 4.84
N VAL A 65 -10.13 1.82 4.28
CA VAL A 65 -9.96 1.49 2.86
C VAL A 65 -9.82 -0.02 2.72
N THR A 66 -10.54 -0.62 1.79
CA THR A 66 -10.53 -2.07 1.58
C THR A 66 -10.21 -2.45 0.14
N GLY A 67 -9.56 -3.60 -0.02
CA GLY A 67 -9.26 -4.19 -1.33
C GLY A 67 -8.12 -5.20 -1.25
N PRO A 68 -7.61 -5.71 -2.38
CA PRO A 68 -6.48 -6.64 -2.38
C PRO A 68 -5.23 -6.00 -1.76
N ALA A 69 -4.44 -6.76 -1.00
CA ALA A 69 -3.25 -6.24 -0.31
C ALA A 69 -2.27 -5.54 -1.27
N THR A 70 -2.11 -6.09 -2.48
CA THR A 70 -1.25 -5.52 -3.52
C THR A 70 -1.77 -4.19 -4.07
N SER A 71 -3.08 -4.08 -4.26
CA SER A 71 -3.74 -2.85 -4.71
C SER A 71 -3.68 -1.76 -3.63
N LEU A 72 -3.87 -2.12 -2.35
CA LEU A 72 -3.72 -1.22 -1.22
C LEU A 72 -2.29 -0.65 -1.15
N LEU A 73 -1.28 -1.51 -1.26
CA LEU A 73 0.12 -1.10 -1.25
C LEU A 73 0.45 -0.22 -2.47
N ALA A 74 -0.03 -0.57 -3.66
CA ALA A 74 0.21 0.22 -4.87
C ALA A 74 -0.43 1.62 -4.78
N TRP A 75 -1.63 1.73 -4.22
CA TRP A 75 -2.30 3.00 -3.97
C TRP A 75 -1.53 3.86 -2.95
N LEU A 76 -1.10 3.28 -1.82
CA LEU A 76 -0.30 3.99 -0.81
C LEU A 76 1.03 4.52 -1.36
N MET A 77 1.63 3.83 -2.32
CA MET A 77 2.85 4.24 -3.00
C MET A 77 2.59 5.20 -4.18
N GLY A 78 1.34 5.60 -4.42
CA GLY A 78 0.96 6.50 -5.52
C GLY A 78 1.09 5.85 -6.91
N ARG A 79 1.22 4.52 -7.01
CA ARG A 79 1.34 3.79 -8.29
C ARG A 79 -0.01 3.53 -8.96
N THR A 80 -1.11 3.58 -8.20
CA THR A 80 -2.47 3.44 -8.74
C THR A 80 -3.39 4.48 -8.10
N GLN A 81 -4.49 4.80 -8.78
CA GLN A 81 -5.54 5.65 -8.20
C GLN A 81 -6.49 4.89 -7.26
N GLY A 82 -6.26 3.59 -7.02
CA GLY A 82 -7.12 2.79 -6.17
C GLY A 82 -8.50 2.47 -6.79
N ALA A 83 -8.58 2.30 -8.11
CA ALA A 83 -9.84 2.00 -8.81
C ALA A 83 -10.51 0.69 -8.34
N ASP A 84 -9.71 -0.29 -7.90
CA ASP A 84 -10.18 -1.57 -7.33
C ASP A 84 -10.30 -1.52 -5.79
N LEU A 85 -10.16 -0.35 -5.17
CA LEU A 85 -10.29 -0.15 -3.74
C LEU A 85 -11.63 0.50 -3.42
N THR A 86 -12.15 0.22 -2.22
CA THR A 86 -13.37 0.86 -1.72
C THR A 86 -13.01 1.96 -0.73
N ALA A 87 -13.78 3.05 -0.73
CA ALA A 87 -13.65 4.19 0.18
C ALA A 87 -12.32 4.94 0.08
N THR A 88 -11.74 4.99 -1.12
CA THR A 88 -10.62 5.88 -1.47
C THR A 88 -11.10 7.29 -1.86
N ASP A 89 -12.39 7.46 -2.12
CA ASP A 89 -12.98 8.76 -2.47
C ASP A 89 -12.66 9.80 -1.40
N ASN A 90 -12.16 10.95 -1.85
CA ASN A 90 -11.81 12.10 -1.01
C ASN A 90 -10.57 11.92 -0.10
N ILE A 91 -9.78 10.86 -0.27
CA ILE A 91 -8.49 10.69 0.41
C ILE A 91 -7.37 11.28 -0.45
N THR A 92 -6.74 12.35 0.04
CA THR A 92 -5.50 12.86 -0.54
C THR A 92 -4.32 12.29 0.23
N LEU A 93 -3.59 11.35 -0.40
CA LEU A 93 -2.34 10.85 0.15
C LEU A 93 -1.23 11.87 -0.09
N PRO A 94 -0.48 12.32 0.93
CA PRO A 94 0.72 13.11 0.70
C PRO A 94 1.74 12.25 -0.05
N PHE A 95 2.47 12.87 -0.99
CA PHE A 95 3.49 12.17 -1.76
C PHE A 95 4.57 11.61 -0.81
N LEU A 96 4.91 10.34 -0.99
CA LEU A 96 5.87 9.62 -0.16
C LEU A 96 7.29 9.71 -0.73
N TYR A 97 7.76 10.91 -1.09
CA TYR A 97 9.17 11.17 -1.43
C TYR A 97 9.53 12.63 -1.14
#